data_AF-K1U8V4-F1
#
_entry.id   AF-K1U8V4-F1
#
_cell.length_a   1.000
_cell.length_b   1.000
_cell.length_c   1.000
_cell.angle_alpha   90.00
_cell.angle_beta   90.00
_cell.angle_gamma   90.00
#
_symmetry.space_group_name_H-M   'P 1'
#
loop_
_entity.id
_entity.type
_entity.pdbx_description
1 polymer ?
#
loop_
_entity_poly.entity_id
_entity_poly.type
_entity_poly.pdbx_seq_one_letter_code
_entity_poly.pdbx_strand_id
1 'polypeptide(L)' 'KSLGKINSYYALKTYGVNAQPYYVLQGHDGNPLVEPRGYNLDVEAFVKFLRSGVEAYKKQ' A
#
# COMPACT_ATOMS: atom_id res chain seq x y z
N LYS A 1 -21.51 -2.81 18.24
CA LYS A 1 -20.39 -3.33 17.40
C LYS A 1 -19.49 -2.14 17.08
N SER A 2 -18.21 -2.17 17.44
CA SER A 2 -17.32 -1.00 17.31
C SER A 2 -16.96 -0.71 15.86
N LEU A 3 -16.74 0.57 15.53
CA LEU A 3 -16.31 1.06 14.21
C LEU A 3 -15.06 0.32 13.69
N GLY A 4 -14.14 -0.04 14.57
CA GLY A 4 -12.95 -0.82 14.22
C GLY A 4 -13.27 -2.17 13.57
N LYS A 5 -14.31 -2.86 14.03
CA LYS A 5 -14.72 -4.17 13.45
C LYS A 5 -15.29 -4.03 12.04
N ILE A 6 -15.93 -2.90 11.74
CA ILE A 6 -16.49 -2.60 10.41
C ILE A 6 -15.35 -2.30 9.44
N ASN A 7 -14.38 -1.50 9.87
CA ASN A 7 -13.22 -1.13 9.05
C ASN A 7 -12.30 -2.33 8.75
N SER A 8 -12.05 -3.20 9.75
CA SER A 8 -11.30 -4.44 9.53
C SER A 8 -12.02 -5.41 8.60
N TYR A 9 -13.35 -5.51 8.69
CA TYR A 9 -14.14 -6.35 7.79
C TYR A 9 -14.12 -5.85 6.34
N TYR A 10 -14.18 -4.54 6.13
CA TYR A 10 -14.04 -3.94 4.80
C TYR A 10 -12.65 -4.19 4.20
N ALA A 11 -11.58 -4.01 4.98
CA ALA A 11 -10.21 -4.27 4.51
C ALA A 11 -9.99 -5.74 4.13
N LEU A 12 -10.48 -6.66 4.97
CA LEU A 12 -10.42 -8.10 4.72
C LEU A 12 -11.19 -8.49 3.44
N LYS A 13 -12.41 -7.98 3.27
CA LYS A 13 -13.28 -8.34 2.14
C LYS A 13 -12.77 -7.76 0.81
N THR A 14 -12.22 -6.55 0.84
CA THR A 14 -11.83 -5.81 -0.38
C THR A 14 -10.42 -6.15 -0.85
N TYR A 15 -9.49 -6.41 0.09
CA TYR A 15 -8.07 -6.60 -0.25
C TYR A 15 -7.53 -7.98 0.13
N GLY A 16 -8.30 -8.83 0.84
CA GLY A 16 -7.85 -10.15 1.29
C GLY A 16 -6.75 -10.10 2.36
N VAL A 17 -6.46 -8.92 2.91
CA VAL A 17 -5.36 -8.70 3.85
C VAL A 17 -5.91 -8.49 5.26
N ASN A 18 -5.50 -9.33 6.21
CA ASN A 18 -5.82 -9.19 7.65
C ASN A 18 -4.71 -8.44 8.43
N ALA A 19 -3.80 -7.76 7.72
CA ALA A 19 -2.58 -7.18 8.28
C ALA A 19 -2.42 -5.72 7.82
N GLN A 20 -2.83 -4.80 8.69
CA GLN A 20 -2.36 -3.41 8.62
C GLN A 20 -0.92 -3.36 9.15
N PRO A 21 -0.04 -2.48 8.63
CA PRO A 21 -0.23 -1.49 7.56
C PRO A 21 -0.11 -2.02 6.11
N TYR A 22 -0.73 -1.28 5.16
CA TYR A 22 -0.66 -1.50 3.71
C TYR A 22 -0.38 -0.18 3.00
N TYR A 23 0.66 -0.14 2.15
CA TYR A 23 1.18 1.08 1.52
C TYR A 23 1.04 1.01 0.00
N VAL A 24 0.49 2.06 -0.60
CA VAL A 24 0.27 2.20 -2.05
C VAL A 24 0.89 3.52 -2.51
N LEU A 25 1.62 3.51 -3.63
CA LEU A 25 2.11 4.73 -4.30
C LEU A 25 1.32 4.93 -5.58
N GLN A 26 0.72 6.11 -5.76
CA GLN A 26 -0.18 6.41 -6.88
C GLN A 26 0.35 7.55 -7.74
N GLY A 27 0.08 7.47 -9.04
CA GLY A 27 0.35 8.52 -10.01
C GLY A 27 -0.76 9.57 -10.09
N HIS A 28 -0.64 10.50 -11.03
CA HIS A 28 -1.63 11.58 -11.22
C HIS A 28 -3.03 11.09 -11.59
N ASP A 29 -3.12 9.91 -12.19
CA ASP A 29 -4.34 9.23 -12.60
C ASP A 29 -4.98 8.39 -11.49
N GLY A 30 -4.36 8.34 -10.31
CA GLY A 30 -4.79 7.50 -9.19
C GLY A 30 -4.44 6.02 -9.35
N ASN A 31 -3.75 5.64 -10.43
CA ASN A 31 -3.31 4.26 -10.64
C ASN A 31 -2.05 3.96 -9.81
N PRO A 32 -1.90 2.73 -9.29
CA PRO A 32 -0.68 2.31 -8.61
C PRO A 32 0.54 2.39 -9.53
N LEU A 33 1.61 3.02 -9.04
CA LEU A 33 2.88 3.16 -9.76
C LEU A 33 3.73 1.89 -9.70
N VAL A 34 3.63 1.18 -8.57
CA VAL A 34 4.36 -0.04 -8.27
C VAL A 34 3.46 -0.96 -7.44
N GLU A 35 3.85 -2.23 -7.32
CA GLU A 35 3.13 -3.19 -6.49
C GLU A 35 3.03 -2.68 -5.04
N PRO A 36 1.82 -2.60 -4.46
CA PRO A 36 1.65 -2.22 -3.07
C PRO A 36 2.38 -3.16 -2.12
N ARG A 37 2.82 -2.63 -0.97
CA ARG A 37 3.48 -3.43 0.07
C ARG A 37 2.66 -3.51 1.35
N GLY A 38 2.62 -4.68 1.95
CA GLY A 38 2.07 -4.89 3.30
C GLY A 38 3.08 -4.57 4.41
N TYR A 39 2.77 -5.03 5.63
CA TYR A 39 3.65 -4.91 6.78
C TYR A 39 4.99 -5.61 6.56
N ASN A 40 6.06 -4.82 6.53
CA ASN A 40 7.44 -5.29 6.49
C ASN A 40 8.32 -4.26 7.20
N LEU A 41 9.07 -4.71 8.23
CA LEU A 41 9.94 -3.88 9.07
C LEU A 41 11.33 -3.63 8.47
N ASP A 42 11.65 -4.25 7.34
CA ASP A 42 12.91 -4.00 6.63
C ASP A 42 12.92 -2.57 6.05
N VAL A 43 13.82 -1.75 6.61
CA VAL A 43 14.02 -0.35 6.25
C VAL A 43 14.52 -0.23 4.81
N GLU A 44 15.48 -1.05 4.40
CA GLU A 44 16.06 -1.02 3.05
C GLU A 44 15.01 -1.43 2.00
N ALA A 45 14.18 -2.42 2.31
CA ALA A 45 13.07 -2.79 1.46
C ALA A 45 12.05 -1.64 1.31
N PHE A 46 11.80 -0.87 2.37
CA PHE A 46 10.92 0.29 2.29
C PHE A 46 11.54 1.43 1.47
N VAL A 47 12.83 1.71 1.66
CA VAL A 47 13.55 2.71 0.85
C VAL A 47 13.52 2.33 -0.63
N LYS A 48 13.75 1.06 -0.97
CA LYS A 48 13.66 0.57 -2.36
C LYS A 48 12.27 0.74 -2.96
N PHE A 49 11.23 0.44 -2.19
CA PHE A 49 9.83 0.66 -2.59
C PHE A 49 9.54 2.14 -2.90
N LEU A 50 10.01 3.05 -2.05
CA LEU A 50 9.82 4.49 -2.29
C LEU A 50 10.60 4.96 -3.53
N ARG A 51 11.84 4.50 -3.71
CA ARG A 51 12.66 4.84 -4.87
C ARG A 51 12.04 4.36 -6.18
N SER A 52 11.55 3.12 -6.23
CA SER A 52 10.89 2.59 -7.43
C SER A 52 9.61 3.37 -7.77
N GLY A 53 8.84 3.80 -6.77
CA GLY A 53 7.70 4.68 -6.99
C GLY A 53 8.08 6.04 -7.58
N VAL A 54 9.14 6.68 -7.09
CA VAL A 54 9.64 7.95 -7.65
C VAL A 54 10.12 7.76 -9.09
N GLU A 55 10.81 6.67 -9.39
CA GLU A 55 11.25 6.36 -10.75
C GLU A 55 10.08 6.10 -11.69
N ALA A 56 9.06 5.37 -11.25
CA ALA A 56 7.84 5.13 -12.02
C ALA A 56 7.07 6.43 -12.27
N TYR A 57 6.95 7.28 -11.25
CA TYR A 57 6.28 8.58 -11.37
C TYR A 57 6.96 9.51 -12.38
N LYS A 58 8.30 9.54 -12.40
CA LYS A 58 9.07 10.34 -13.37
C LYS A 58 8.94 9.86 -14.82
N LYS A 59 8.44 8.65 -15.04
CA LYS A 59 8.22 8.05 -16.37
C LYS A 59 6.78 8.23 -16.87
N GLN A 60 5.89 8.77 -16.02
CA GLN A 60 4.57 9.24 -16.45
C GLN A 60 4.71 10.53 -17.24
#